data_AF-A0A0M8MUM5-F1
#
_entry.id   AF-A0A0M8MUM5-F1
#
_cell.length_a   1.000
_cell.length_b   1.000
_cell.length_c   1.000
_cell.angle_alpha   90.00
_cell.angle_beta   90.00
_cell.angle_gamma   90.00
#
_symmetry.space_group_name_H-M   'P 1'
#
loop_
_entity.id
_entity.type
_entity.pdbx_description
1 polymer ?
#
loop_
_entity_poly.entity_id
_entity_poly.type
_entity_poly.pdbx_seq_one_letter_code
_entity_poly.pdbx_strand_id
1 'polypeptide(L)'
;MSVAAPTREQLMALYRAHLSAARSFTSYNFREYFVRRTRDLFRARLYPSSESTQHVNTSAEKLSNLSTAKQSVTGIDPASVNSAEKLAQFYEDMQAELRVLQRAAVTNMMYAGDRLIVEEAGAQAWSVRSHEEEQDATHRDA
;
A
#
# COMPACT_ATOMS: atom_id res chain seq x y z
N MET A 1 -11.43 -24.28 -13.10
CA MET A 1 -10.95 -23.27 -14.05
C MET A 1 -9.45 -23.12 -13.81
N SER A 2 -8.58 -23.62 -14.70
CA SER A 2 -7.13 -23.40 -14.55
C SER A 2 -6.85 -21.93 -14.87
N VAL A 3 -6.67 -21.10 -13.84
CA VAL A 3 -6.41 -19.67 -14.05
C VAL A 3 -4.99 -19.54 -14.60
N ALA A 4 -4.88 -19.03 -15.83
CA ALA A 4 -3.59 -18.74 -16.43
C ALA A 4 -2.84 -17.75 -15.54
N ALA A 5 -1.53 -17.97 -15.36
CA ALA A 5 -0.72 -17.08 -14.56
C ALA A 5 -0.82 -15.64 -15.11
N PRO A 6 -1.10 -14.62 -14.27
CA PRO A 6 -1.22 -13.25 -14.73
C PRO A 6 0.11 -12.77 -15.30
N THR A 7 0.04 -12.08 -16.44
CA THR A 7 1.23 -11.55 -17.12
C THR A 7 1.81 -10.38 -16.32
N ARG A 8 3.13 -10.18 -16.37
CA ARG A 8 3.79 -9.05 -15.69
C ARG A 8 3.18 -7.69 -16.06
N GLU A 9 2.84 -7.50 -17.33
CA GLU A 9 2.20 -6.27 -17.82
C GLU A 9 0.83 -6.03 -17.19
N GLN A 10 0.03 -7.09 -17.02
CA GLN A 10 -1.28 -7.01 -16.37
C GLN A 10 -1.15 -6.60 -14.91
N LEU A 11 -0.14 -7.11 -14.20
CA LEU A 11 0.15 -6.69 -12.82
C LEU A 11 0.60 -5.22 -12.74
N MET A 12 1.44 -4.76 -13.67
CA MET A 12 1.88 -3.36 -13.71
C MET A 12 0.73 -2.40 -14.06
N ALA A 13 -0.14 -2.79 -14.99
CA ALA A 13 -1.34 -2.03 -15.31
C ALA A 13 -2.28 -1.95 -14.11
N LEU A 14 -2.49 -3.07 -13.40
CA LEU A 14 -3.32 -3.13 -12.20
C LEU A 14 -2.78 -2.27 -11.05
N TYR A 15 -1.46 -2.29 -10.85
CA TYR A 15 -0.78 -1.43 -9.87
C TYR A 15 -0.97 0.06 -10.18
N ARG A 16 -0.80 0.45 -11.45
CA ARG A 16 -1.04 1.84 -11.89
C ARG A 16 -2.50 2.24 -11.71
N ALA A 17 -3.44 1.35 -12.03
CA ALA A 17 -4.86 1.59 -11.84
C ALA A 17 -5.22 1.80 -10.36
N HIS A 18 -4.66 1.00 -9.44
CA HIS A 18 -4.84 1.20 -8.00
C HIS A 18 -4.28 2.54 -7.52
N LEU A 19 -3.06 2.89 -7.91
CA LEU A 19 -2.48 4.18 -7.52
C LEU A 19 -3.27 5.37 -8.07
N SER A 20 -3.79 5.26 -9.30
CA SER A 20 -4.66 6.28 -9.88
C SER A 20 -5.97 6.42 -9.08
N ALA A 21 -6.60 5.30 -8.75
CA ALA A 21 -7.85 5.30 -8.00
C ALA A 21 -7.63 5.77 -6.54
N ALA A 22 -6.51 5.39 -5.91
CA ALA A 22 -6.12 5.90 -4.58
C ALA A 22 -5.89 7.42 -4.59
N ARG A 23 -5.34 7.96 -5.68
CA ARG A 23 -5.18 9.40 -5.87
C ARG A 23 -6.47 10.16 -6.15
N SER A 24 -7.54 9.47 -6.55
CA SER A 24 -8.85 10.09 -6.80
C SER A 24 -9.66 10.36 -5.52
N PHE A 25 -9.20 9.88 -4.36
CA PHE A 25 -9.80 10.28 -3.08
C PHE A 25 -9.50 11.75 -2.76
N THR A 26 -10.57 12.48 -2.46
CA THR A 26 -10.47 13.87 -2.01
C THR A 26 -9.81 13.94 -0.64
N SER A 27 -10.17 13.05 0.29
CA SER A 27 -9.59 13.07 1.64
C SER A 27 -8.11 12.65 1.64
N TYR A 28 -7.27 13.44 2.31
CA TYR A 28 -5.84 13.14 2.47
C TYR A 28 -5.59 11.77 3.08
N ASN A 29 -6.29 11.44 4.18
CA ASN A 29 -6.06 10.20 4.91
C ASN A 29 -6.29 8.96 4.03
N PHE A 30 -7.38 8.93 3.25
CA PHE A 30 -7.66 7.79 2.38
C PHE A 30 -6.67 7.74 1.23
N ARG A 31 -6.37 8.88 0.59
CA ARG A 31 -5.38 8.94 -0.47
C ARG A 31 -4.03 8.39 -0.04
N GLU A 32 -3.44 8.91 1.04
CA GLU A 32 -2.13 8.48 1.50
C GLU A 32 -2.14 7.05 2.05
N TYR A 33 -3.20 6.65 2.76
CA TYR A 33 -3.36 5.27 3.24
C TYR A 33 -3.37 4.27 2.08
N PHE A 34 -4.22 4.50 1.06
CA PHE A 34 -4.35 3.57 -0.04
C PHE A 34 -3.11 3.58 -0.96
N VAL A 35 -2.44 4.73 -1.14
CA VAL A 35 -1.16 4.79 -1.85
C VAL A 35 -0.11 3.95 -1.12
N ARG A 36 0.06 4.13 0.18
CA ARG A 36 1.02 3.36 0.99
C ARG A 36 0.68 1.86 0.98
N ARG A 37 -0.56 1.51 1.32
CA ARG A 37 -1.03 0.12 1.35
C ARG A 37 -0.85 -0.59 0.01
N THR A 38 -1.17 0.06 -1.10
CA THR A 38 -0.96 -0.52 -2.45
C THR A 38 0.52 -0.82 -2.67
N ARG A 39 1.41 0.11 -2.32
CA ARG A 39 2.86 -0.09 -2.47
C ARG A 39 3.36 -1.25 -1.62
N ASP A 40 2.92 -1.33 -0.36
CA ASP A 40 3.34 -2.37 0.58
C ASP A 40 2.83 -3.76 0.16
N LEU A 41 1.57 -3.88 -0.25
CA LEU A 41 0.98 -5.14 -0.72
C LEU A 41 1.71 -5.67 -1.96
N PHE A 42 1.91 -4.83 -2.97
CA PHE A 42 2.60 -5.23 -4.19
C PHE A 42 4.08 -5.54 -3.94
N ARG A 43 4.75 -4.78 -3.06
CA ARG A 43 6.14 -5.04 -2.68
C ARG A 43 6.29 -6.38 -1.95
N ALA A 44 5.44 -6.65 -0.95
CA ALA A 44 5.47 -7.88 -0.19
C ALA A 44 5.25 -9.12 -1.08
N ARG A 45 4.37 -9.01 -2.09
CA ARG A 45 4.07 -10.12 -3.00
C ARG A 45 5.14 -10.33 -4.09
N LEU A 46 5.71 -9.25 -4.63
CA LEU A 46 6.68 -9.32 -5.74
C LEU A 46 8.14 -9.47 -5.27
N TYR A 47 8.46 -8.98 -4.07
CA TYR A 47 9.82 -8.94 -3.52
C TYR A 47 9.85 -9.42 -2.06
N PRO A 48 9.51 -10.70 -1.79
CA PRO A 48 9.46 -11.24 -0.43
C PRO A 48 10.81 -11.29 0.30
N SER A 49 11.94 -11.04 -0.40
CA SER A 49 13.30 -11.24 0.11
C SER A 49 14.04 -9.96 0.53
N SER A 50 13.39 -8.79 0.61
CA SER A 50 14.04 -7.62 1.22
C SER A 50 13.89 -7.71 2.74
N GLU A 51 15.00 -7.92 3.46
CA GLU A 51 15.10 -8.08 4.92
C GLU A 51 14.39 -7.00 5.76
N SER A 52 13.97 -5.89 5.13
CA SER A 52 13.31 -4.74 5.76
C SER A 52 11.81 -4.92 6.09
N THR A 53 11.13 -6.00 5.66
CA THR A 53 9.66 -6.12 5.79
C THR A 53 9.19 -6.79 7.09
N GLN A 54 10.10 -7.26 7.96
CA GLN A 54 9.72 -7.93 9.21
C GLN A 54 9.12 -7.01 10.28
N HIS A 55 9.30 -5.68 10.18
CA HIS A 55 8.99 -4.77 11.30
C HIS A 55 7.62 -4.07 11.21
N VAL A 56 6.88 -4.16 10.10
CA VAL A 56 5.62 -3.40 9.91
C VAL A 56 4.34 -4.15 10.28
N ASN A 57 4.43 -5.45 10.61
CA ASN A 57 3.27 -6.32 10.81
C ASN A 57 3.23 -7.03 12.18
N THR A 58 3.92 -6.52 13.20
CA THR A 58 3.88 -7.10 14.56
C THR A 58 2.47 -7.15 15.17
N SER A 59 1.57 -6.28 14.72
CA SER A 59 0.17 -6.25 15.15
C SER A 59 -0.73 -7.23 14.38
N ALA A 60 -0.36 -7.63 13.16
CA ALA A 60 -1.12 -8.57 12.34
C ALA A 60 -0.85 -10.03 12.75
N GLU A 61 0.40 -10.35 13.10
CA GLU A 61 0.78 -11.68 13.63
C GLU A 61 0.08 -12.02 14.95
N LYS A 62 -0.26 -11.00 15.76
CA LYS A 62 -1.05 -11.20 16.98
C LYS A 62 -2.52 -11.53 16.70
N LEU A 63 -3.05 -11.15 15.54
CA LEU A 63 -4.46 -11.37 15.17
C LEU A 63 -4.68 -12.66 14.37
N SER A 64 -3.65 -13.22 13.74
CA SER A 64 -3.74 -14.48 12.98
C SER A 64 -3.94 -15.71 13.86
N ASN A 65 -3.72 -15.59 15.17
CA ASN A 65 -3.91 -16.70 16.13
C ASN A 65 -5.37 -16.83 16.61
N LEU A 66 -6.30 -16.01 16.13
CA LEU A 66 -7.72 -16.14 16.42
C LEU A 66 -8.40 -17.06 15.39
N SER A 67 -8.52 -18.33 15.76
CA SER A 67 -9.14 -19.39 14.96
C SER A 67 -10.58 -19.03 14.58
N THR A 68 -10.78 -18.54 13.36
CA THR A 68 -12.06 -18.69 12.65
C THR A 68 -11.83 -19.72 11.55
N ALA A 69 -12.42 -20.89 11.75
CA ALA A 69 -12.24 -22.08 10.94
C ALA A 69 -12.51 -21.82 9.45
N LYS A 70 -11.46 -21.90 8.62
CA LYS A 70 -11.57 -22.40 7.25
C LYS A 70 -10.24 -23.00 6.78
N GLN A 71 -10.21 -24.33 6.88
CA GLN A 71 -9.55 -25.29 6.00
C GLN A 71 -8.02 -25.28 5.91
N SER A 72 -7.46 -26.23 6.65
CA SER A 72 -6.24 -26.97 6.31
C SER A 72 -6.40 -27.67 4.95
N VAL A 73 -5.56 -27.29 3.98
CA VAL A 73 -5.17 -28.16 2.87
C VAL A 73 -3.76 -28.66 3.15
N THR A 74 -3.67 -29.97 3.33
CA THR A 74 -2.47 -30.76 3.59
C THR A 74 -1.54 -30.82 2.37
N GLY A 75 -0.24 -30.70 2.62
CA GLY A 75 0.84 -31.19 1.76
C GLY A 75 1.10 -30.36 0.49
N ILE A 76 1.83 -29.26 0.62
CA ILE A 76 2.35 -28.51 -0.53
C ILE A 76 3.79 -28.10 -0.22
N ASP A 77 4.72 -28.48 -1.10
CA ASP A 77 6.14 -28.15 -0.99
C ASP A 77 6.33 -26.63 -0.82
N PRO A 78 7.18 -26.16 0.11
CA PRO A 78 7.27 -24.74 0.49
C PRO A 78 7.72 -23.83 -0.67
N ALA A 79 8.33 -24.39 -1.72
CA ALA A 79 8.76 -23.67 -2.92
C ALA A 79 7.66 -23.55 -3.99
N SER A 80 6.78 -24.55 -4.15
CA SER A 80 5.70 -24.50 -5.15
C SER A 80 4.52 -23.65 -4.68
N VAL A 81 4.42 -23.39 -3.37
CA VAL A 81 3.44 -22.52 -2.68
C VAL A 81 3.69 -21.02 -2.91
N ASN A 82 4.75 -20.66 -3.63
CA ASN A 82 4.88 -19.34 -4.31
C ASN A 82 4.15 -19.33 -5.67
N SER A 83 3.32 -20.35 -5.88
CA SER A 83 2.61 -20.79 -7.08
C SER A 83 1.94 -19.68 -7.88
N ALA A 84 1.97 -19.87 -9.19
CA ALA A 84 1.13 -19.17 -10.16
C ALA A 84 -0.33 -19.04 -9.71
N GLU A 85 -0.86 -20.05 -9.00
CA GLU A 85 -2.21 -20.03 -8.41
C GLU A 85 -2.40 -18.92 -7.38
N LYS A 86 -1.43 -18.69 -6.47
CA LYS A 86 -1.53 -17.58 -5.52
C LYS A 86 -1.39 -16.21 -6.19
N LEU A 87 -0.63 -16.13 -7.29
CA LEU A 87 -0.56 -14.90 -8.08
C LEU A 87 -1.88 -14.65 -8.82
N ALA A 88 -2.50 -15.69 -9.35
CA ALA A 88 -3.82 -15.63 -9.94
C ALA A 88 -4.88 -15.20 -8.92
N GLN A 89 -4.91 -15.82 -7.73
CA GLN A 89 -5.81 -15.41 -6.66
C GLN A 89 -5.59 -13.95 -6.26
N PHE A 90 -4.33 -13.55 -6.04
CA PHE A 90 -3.99 -12.16 -5.74
C PHE A 90 -4.46 -11.19 -6.82
N TYR A 91 -4.32 -11.56 -8.10
CA TYR A 91 -4.77 -10.75 -9.22
C TYR A 91 -6.30 -10.55 -9.20
N GLU A 92 -7.07 -11.63 -9.00
CA GLU A 92 -8.53 -11.57 -8.87
C GLU A 92 -8.97 -10.72 -7.67
N ASP A 93 -8.33 -10.92 -6.51
CA ASP A 93 -8.62 -10.16 -5.28
C ASP A 93 -8.36 -8.66 -5.49
N MET A 94 -7.23 -8.31 -6.11
CA MET A 94 -6.90 -6.92 -6.45
C MET A 94 -7.87 -6.34 -7.48
N GLN A 95 -8.34 -7.10 -8.47
CA GLN A 95 -9.38 -6.61 -9.37
C GLN A 95 -10.69 -6.31 -8.63
N ALA A 96 -11.07 -7.14 -7.65
CA ALA A 96 -12.24 -6.88 -6.81
C ALA A 96 -12.04 -5.63 -5.94
N GLU A 97 -10.87 -5.49 -5.30
CA GLU A 97 -10.52 -4.33 -4.49
C GLU A 97 -10.50 -3.04 -5.32
N LEU A 98 -9.99 -3.07 -6.56
CA LEU A 98 -10.02 -1.90 -7.46
C LEU A 98 -11.44 -1.38 -7.67
N ARG A 99 -12.40 -2.29 -7.90
CA ARG A 99 -13.81 -1.91 -8.10
C ARG A 99 -14.41 -1.32 -6.83
N VAL A 100 -14.07 -1.85 -5.65
CA VAL A 100 -14.49 -1.29 -4.36
C VAL A 100 -13.90 0.12 -4.18
N LEU A 101 -12.61 0.26 -4.46
CA LEU A 101 -11.86 1.49 -4.27
C LEU A 101 -12.35 2.61 -5.19
N GLN A 102 -12.67 2.30 -6.46
CA GLN A 102 -13.29 3.24 -7.40
C GLN A 102 -14.66 3.74 -6.91
N ARG A 103 -15.53 2.84 -6.43
CA ARG A 103 -16.84 3.24 -5.87
C ARG A 103 -16.67 4.10 -4.62
N ALA A 104 -15.76 3.71 -3.73
CA ALA A 104 -15.46 4.44 -2.51
C ALA A 104 -14.94 5.86 -2.81
N ALA A 105 -14.09 6.01 -3.83
CA ALA A 105 -13.61 7.32 -4.27
C ALA A 105 -14.76 8.23 -4.74
N VAL A 106 -15.69 7.71 -5.54
CA VAL A 106 -16.88 8.47 -5.98
C VAL A 106 -17.73 8.92 -4.80
N THR A 107 -18.00 8.03 -3.85
CA THR A 107 -18.76 8.40 -2.64
C THR A 107 -18.01 9.42 -1.79
N ASN A 108 -16.69 9.29 -1.68
CA ASN A 108 -15.87 10.26 -0.96
C ASN A 108 -15.89 11.64 -1.62
N MET A 109 -15.95 11.70 -2.96
CA MET A 109 -16.13 12.97 -3.67
C MET A 109 -17.50 13.60 -3.42
N MET A 110 -18.58 12.81 -3.38
CA MET A 110 -19.95 13.34 -3.16
C MET A 110 -20.14 13.91 -1.75
N TYR A 111 -19.48 13.32 -0.76
CA TYR A 111 -19.57 13.70 0.65
C TYR A 111 -18.24 14.24 1.19
N ALA A 112 -17.46 14.90 0.33
CA ALA A 112 -16.20 15.50 0.74
C ALA A 112 -16.45 16.67 1.71
N GLY A 113 -15.70 16.69 2.82
CA GLY A 113 -15.64 17.84 3.73
C GLY A 113 -14.52 18.80 3.37
N ASP A 114 -14.28 19.78 4.25
CA ASP A 114 -13.17 20.70 4.11
C ASP A 114 -11.82 19.98 4.16
N ARG A 115 -10.84 20.52 3.42
CA ARG A 115 -9.49 19.98 3.40
C ARG A 115 -8.82 20.15 4.76
N LEU A 116 -7.99 19.17 5.13
CA LEU A 116 -7.22 19.27 6.35
C LEU A 116 -6.16 20.37 6.23
N ILE A 117 -5.80 21.00 7.35
CA ILE A 117 -4.74 22.02 7.44
C ILE A 117 -3.41 21.51 6.83
N VAL A 118 -3.15 20.21 6.95
CA VAL A 118 -1.94 19.56 6.40
C VAL A 118 -1.92 19.48 4.87
N GLU A 119 -3.05 19.75 4.19
CA GLU A 119 -3.14 19.75 2.73
C GLU A 119 -2.81 21.11 2.11
N GLU A 120 -2.71 22.17 2.92
CA GLU A 120 -2.32 23.48 2.43
C GLU A 120 -0.84 23.45 2.02
N ALA A 121 -0.53 23.89 0.81
CA ALA A 121 0.82 23.86 0.24
C ALA A 121 1.86 24.60 1.11
N GLY A 122 1.43 25.54 1.96
CA GLY A 122 2.30 26.23 2.92
C GLY A 122 2.72 25.38 4.12
N ALA A 123 1.96 24.33 4.47
CA ALA A 123 2.23 23.47 5.62
C ALA A 123 3.29 22.38 5.34
N GLN A 124 3.66 22.12 4.08
CA GLN A 124 4.80 21.23 3.77
C GLN A 124 6.15 21.94 3.85
N ALA A 125 6.17 23.27 3.78
CA ALA A 125 7.40 24.05 3.74
C ALA A 125 8.13 24.16 5.10
N TRP A 126 7.44 23.95 6.23
CA TRP A 126 8.06 24.08 7.56
C TRP A 126 8.78 22.81 8.05
N SER A 127 8.64 21.68 7.34
CA SER A 127 9.08 20.37 7.84
C SER A 127 10.59 20.11 7.76
N VAL A 128 11.39 20.93 7.08
CA VAL A 128 12.84 20.69 6.97
C VAL A 128 13.61 22.01 6.92
N ARG A 129 13.76 22.67 8.07
CA ARG A 129 14.95 23.48 8.32
C ARG A 129 15.95 22.55 9.02
N SER A 130 16.82 21.94 8.22
CA SER A 130 17.84 21.03 8.74
C SER A 130 18.77 21.79 9.69
N HIS A 131 19.08 21.17 10.83
CA HIS A 131 20.00 21.63 11.89
C HIS A 131 21.46 21.87 11.41
N GLU A 132 21.75 21.76 10.12
CA GLU A 132 23.06 22.06 9.54
C GLU A 132 23.27 23.57 9.32
N GLU A 133 22.20 24.36 9.21
CA GLU A 133 22.28 25.81 8.94
C GLU A 133 22.62 26.64 10.20
N GLU A 134 22.52 26.04 11.40
CA GLU A 134 22.76 26.74 12.67
C GLU A 134 24.23 26.68 13.14
N GLN A 135 25.03 25.78 12.56
CA GLN A 135 26.48 25.69 12.88
C GLN A 135 27.34 26.62 12.01
N ASP A 136 26.89 26.97 10.79
CA ASP A 136 27.65 27.86 9.89
C ASP A 136 27.44 29.36 10.22
N ALA A 137 26.36 29.70 10.94
CA ALA A 137 26.09 31.06 11.40
C ALA A 137 26.95 31.49 12.60
N THR A 138 27.54 30.56 13.34
CA THR A 138 28.35 30.86 14.53
C THR A 138 29.86 30.96 14.25
N HIS A 139 30.33 30.56 13.06
CA HIS A 139 31.75 30.58 12.71
C HIS A 139 32.16 31.81 11.85
N ARG A 140 31.23 32.69 11.46
CA ARG A 140 31.54 33.89 10.66
C ARG A 140 31.85 35.16 11.48
N ASP A 141 31.65 35.15 12.79
CA ASP A 141 31.85 36.30 13.67
C ASP A 141 32.99 36.11 14.70
N ALA A 142 34.05 35.38 14.34
CA ALA A 142 35.30 35.29 15.12
C ALA A 142 36.51 35.76 14.31
#